data_AF-A0A345ZZA6-F1
#
_entry.id   AF-A0A345ZZA6-F1
#
_cell.length_a   1.000
_cell.length_b   1.000
_cell.length_c   1.000
_cell.angle_alpha   90.00
_cell.angle_beta   90.00
_cell.angle_gamma   90.00
#
_symmetry.space_group_name_H-M   'P 1'
#
loop_
_entity.id
_entity.type
_entity.pdbx_description
1 polymer ?
#
loop_
_entity_poly.entity_id
_entity_poly.type
_entity_poly.pdbx_seq_one_letter_code
_entity_poly.pdbx_strand_id
1 'polypeptide(L)'
;MSGDQALTLLGAPNVWSVVTFVTGGVMGFFVKVLAMSASERSAHKQRLYENSNAHKRERERRYLDYTNAISAYCLKTDKPTLADFQSVATTGELYFNELKIMAAAVLDGRTDPASAKNSFVPDIVEALEKSIPRHYETLKKMADLIGAPYEGKFKRSNYEVLFAVAEKYASNRTLPPIGA
;
A
#
# COMPACT_ATOMS: atom_id res chain seq x y z
N MET A 1 -22.98 -91.02 -10.48
CA MET A 1 -22.32 -89.97 -11.29
C MET A 1 -23.18 -88.73 -11.14
N SER A 2 -22.85 -87.86 -10.18
CA SER A 2 -22.07 -86.61 -10.37
C SER A 2 -22.90 -85.54 -11.10
N GLY A 3 -23.15 -84.35 -10.56
CA GLY A 3 -22.62 -83.79 -9.32
C GLY A 3 -23.31 -82.48 -8.96
N ASP A 4 -23.23 -82.17 -7.67
CA ASP A 4 -23.21 -80.83 -7.11
C ASP A 4 -22.38 -79.90 -8.00
N GLN A 5 -22.91 -78.72 -8.34
CA GLN A 5 -22.25 -77.41 -8.15
C GLN A 5 -23.32 -76.32 -8.24
N ALA A 6 -24.00 -76.13 -7.11
CA ALA A 6 -24.63 -74.87 -6.78
C ALA A 6 -23.56 -73.78 -6.57
N LEU A 7 -23.91 -72.55 -6.94
CA LEU A 7 -23.43 -71.29 -6.36
C LEU A 7 -21.95 -71.23 -5.95
N THR A 8 -21.08 -70.74 -6.85
CA THR A 8 -19.94 -69.90 -6.45
C THR A 8 -19.46 -69.05 -7.63
N LEU A 9 -20.28 -68.07 -8.03
CA LEU A 9 -19.88 -66.98 -8.92
C LEU A 9 -20.22 -65.63 -8.27
N LEU A 10 -19.81 -65.48 -7.01
CA LEU A 10 -19.60 -64.18 -6.40
C LEU A 10 -18.09 -63.91 -6.44
N GLY A 11 -17.64 -63.46 -7.60
CA GLY A 11 -16.30 -62.90 -7.74
C GLY A 11 -16.15 -61.76 -6.74
N ALA A 12 -15.16 -61.87 -5.86
CA ALA A 12 -14.84 -60.89 -4.85
C ALA A 12 -14.77 -59.48 -5.48
N PRO A 13 -15.40 -58.45 -4.88
CA PRO A 13 -15.24 -57.10 -5.38
C PRO A 13 -13.77 -56.72 -5.29
N ASN A 14 -13.21 -56.26 -6.42
CA ASN A 14 -11.85 -55.74 -6.56
C ASN A 14 -11.63 -54.57 -5.57
N VAL A 15 -11.23 -54.90 -4.34
CA VAL A 15 -10.98 -53.95 -3.25
C VAL A 15 -9.85 -52.98 -3.61
N TRP A 16 -9.00 -53.35 -4.57
CA TRP A 16 -7.89 -52.54 -5.06
C TRP A 16 -8.33 -51.31 -5.87
N SER A 17 -9.49 -51.33 -6.53
CA SER A 17 -9.96 -50.21 -7.36
C SER A 17 -10.58 -49.07 -6.56
N VAL A 18 -11.23 -49.37 -5.43
CA VAL A 18 -11.86 -48.34 -4.57
C VAL A 18 -10.82 -47.60 -3.74
N VAL A 19 -9.82 -48.33 -3.21
CA VAL A 19 -8.73 -47.74 -2.41
C VAL A 19 -7.85 -46.81 -3.26
N THR A 20 -7.56 -47.15 -4.51
CA THR A 20 -6.81 -46.25 -5.40
C THR A 20 -7.61 -45.02 -5.84
N PHE A 21 -8.93 -45.12 -6.01
CA PHE A 21 -9.79 -43.99 -6.39
C PHE A 21 -9.96 -42.96 -5.25
N VAL A 22 -10.15 -43.42 -4.02
CA VAL A 22 -10.28 -42.52 -2.85
C VAL A 22 -8.94 -41.88 -2.49
N THR A 23 -7.84 -42.63 -2.57
CA THR A 23 -6.50 -42.09 -2.25
C THR A 23 -6.02 -41.10 -3.32
N GLY A 24 -6.28 -41.35 -4.60
CA GLY A 24 -5.96 -40.42 -5.69
C GLY A 24 -6.84 -39.17 -5.72
N GLY A 25 -8.15 -39.31 -5.43
CA GLY A 25 -9.09 -38.19 -5.40
C GLY A 25 -8.86 -37.21 -4.26
N VAL A 26 -8.46 -37.70 -3.08
CA VAL A 26 -8.18 -36.86 -1.91
C VAL A 26 -6.84 -36.12 -2.06
N MET A 27 -5.77 -36.77 -2.55
CA MET A 27 -4.51 -36.06 -2.85
C MET A 27 -4.67 -34.99 -3.95
N GLY A 28 -5.45 -35.27 -5.00
CA GLY A 28 -5.71 -34.30 -6.08
C GLY A 28 -6.49 -33.06 -5.63
N PHE A 29 -7.36 -33.20 -4.61
CA PHE A 29 -8.10 -32.08 -4.04
C PHE A 29 -7.21 -31.18 -3.16
N PHE A 30 -6.30 -31.76 -2.37
CA PHE A 30 -5.41 -30.97 -1.50
C PHE A 30 -4.33 -30.18 -2.26
N VAL A 31 -3.85 -30.64 -3.41
CA VAL A 31 -2.89 -29.87 -4.24
C VAL A 31 -3.55 -28.62 -4.85
N LYS A 32 -4.85 -28.67 -5.17
CA LYS A 32 -5.62 -27.49 -5.65
C LYS A 32 -5.88 -26.45 -4.56
N VAL A 33 -5.99 -26.87 -3.29
CA VAL A 33 -6.23 -25.96 -2.16
C VAL A 33 -4.95 -25.23 -1.73
N LEU A 34 -3.76 -25.79 -2.01
CA LEU A 34 -2.47 -25.22 -1.59
C LEU A 34 -1.69 -24.48 -2.70
N ALA A 35 -2.03 -24.67 -3.97
CA ALA A 35 -1.32 -24.02 -5.07
C ALA A 35 -2.26 -23.13 -5.89
N MET A 36 -2.11 -21.81 -5.75
CA MET A 36 -2.68 -20.87 -6.73
C MET A 36 -2.30 -21.33 -8.14
N SER A 37 -3.30 -21.47 -8.99
CA SER A 37 -3.14 -21.77 -10.40
C SER A 37 -2.34 -20.66 -11.10
N ALA A 38 -1.72 -20.98 -12.23
CA ALA A 38 -0.94 -19.98 -12.98
C ALA A 38 -1.78 -18.74 -13.38
N SER A 39 -3.07 -18.95 -13.69
CA SER A 39 -4.02 -17.87 -13.98
C SER A 39 -4.29 -16.99 -12.75
N GLU A 40 -4.52 -17.59 -11.58
CA GLU A 40 -4.73 -16.83 -10.33
C GLU A 40 -3.49 -16.02 -9.95
N ARG A 41 -2.28 -16.57 -10.14
CA ARG A 41 -1.03 -15.82 -9.89
C ARG A 41 -0.89 -14.63 -10.83
N SER A 42 -1.22 -14.82 -12.11
CA SER A 42 -1.19 -13.74 -13.10
C SER A 42 -2.21 -12.65 -12.74
N ALA A 43 -3.45 -13.03 -12.44
CA ALA A 43 -4.51 -12.12 -12.02
C ALA A 43 -4.13 -11.36 -10.73
N HIS A 44 -3.52 -12.03 -9.76
CA HIS A 44 -3.03 -11.38 -8.54
C HIS A 44 -1.95 -10.34 -8.84
N LYS A 45 -0.95 -10.67 -9.67
CA LYS A 45 0.08 -9.71 -10.09
C LYS A 45 -0.52 -8.51 -10.82
N GLN A 46 -1.49 -8.73 -11.70
CA GLN A 46 -2.19 -7.66 -12.40
C GLN A 46 -2.92 -6.74 -11.41
N ARG A 47 -3.63 -7.28 -10.43
CA ARG A 47 -4.29 -6.49 -9.38
C ARG A 47 -3.31 -5.64 -8.58
N LEU A 48 -2.16 -6.19 -8.19
CA LEU A 48 -1.12 -5.44 -7.50
C LEU A 48 -0.58 -4.28 -8.35
N TYR A 49 -0.42 -4.50 -9.65
CA TYR A 49 0.02 -3.47 -10.59
C TYR A 49 -1.05 -2.37 -10.78
N GLU A 50 -2.31 -2.74 -10.95
CA GLU A 50 -3.44 -1.81 -11.05
C GLU A 50 -3.59 -0.97 -9.79
N ASN A 51 -3.49 -1.58 -8.61
CA ASN A 51 -3.50 -0.89 -7.32
C ASN A 51 -2.34 0.13 -7.23
N SER A 52 -1.11 -0.29 -7.57
CA SER A 52 0.03 0.62 -7.61
C SER A 52 -0.21 1.81 -8.54
N ASN A 53 -0.78 1.58 -9.73
CA ASN A 53 -1.06 2.67 -10.67
C ASN A 53 -2.21 3.58 -10.21
N ALA A 54 -3.18 3.07 -9.45
CA ALA A 54 -4.20 3.89 -8.82
C ALA A 54 -3.58 4.85 -7.79
N HIS A 55 -2.73 4.33 -6.89
CA HIS A 55 -2.02 5.16 -5.91
C HIS A 55 -1.09 6.18 -6.56
N LYS A 56 -0.36 5.82 -7.63
CA LYS A 56 0.47 6.77 -8.38
C LYS A 56 -0.35 7.95 -8.91
N ARG A 57 -1.47 7.66 -9.56
CA ARG A 57 -2.33 8.68 -10.17
C ARG A 57 -2.96 9.59 -9.13
N GLU A 58 -3.51 9.03 -8.06
CA GLU A 58 -4.14 9.83 -7.01
C GLU A 58 -3.10 10.70 -6.29
N ARG A 59 -1.93 10.14 -5.95
CA ARG A 59 -0.82 10.91 -5.37
C ARG A 59 -0.38 12.05 -6.27
N GLU A 60 -0.18 11.78 -7.57
CA GLU A 60 0.24 12.80 -8.54
C GLU A 60 -0.79 13.93 -8.63
N ARG A 61 -2.08 13.58 -8.67
CA ARG A 61 -3.16 14.56 -8.64
C ARG A 61 -3.10 15.45 -7.39
N ARG A 62 -2.97 14.85 -6.20
CA ARG A 62 -2.87 15.61 -4.93
C ARG A 62 -1.61 16.44 -4.84
N TYR A 63 -0.50 15.93 -5.37
CA TYR A 63 0.75 16.67 -5.46
C TYR A 63 0.58 17.91 -6.32
N LEU A 64 -0.04 17.78 -7.51
CA LEU A 64 -0.34 18.91 -8.38
C LEU A 64 -1.22 19.95 -7.67
N ASP A 65 -2.32 19.52 -7.05
CA ASP A 65 -3.21 20.40 -6.26
C ASP A 65 -2.42 21.19 -5.20
N TYR A 66 -1.53 20.50 -4.47
CA TYR A 66 -0.69 21.11 -3.43
C TYR A 66 0.35 22.08 -4.01
N THR A 67 1.06 21.70 -5.07
CA THR A 67 2.04 22.58 -5.72
C THR A 67 1.39 23.80 -6.36
N ASN A 68 0.18 23.67 -6.90
CA ASN A 68 -0.60 24.78 -7.42
C ASN A 68 -0.99 25.75 -6.32
N ALA A 69 -1.42 25.26 -5.15
CA ALA A 69 -1.72 26.10 -3.99
C ALA A 69 -0.47 26.85 -3.49
N ILE A 70 0.69 26.18 -3.40
CA ILE A 70 1.96 26.84 -3.04
C ILE A 70 2.34 27.87 -4.10
N SER A 71 2.25 27.52 -5.38
CA SER A 71 2.63 28.42 -6.47
C SER A 71 1.75 29.67 -6.49
N ALA A 72 0.44 29.52 -6.30
CA ALA A 72 -0.49 30.63 -6.19
C ALA A 72 -0.15 31.56 -5.03
N TYR A 73 0.28 30.99 -3.89
CA TYR A 73 0.78 31.78 -2.77
C TYR A 73 2.09 32.51 -3.11
N CYS A 74 3.08 31.83 -3.73
CA CYS A 74 4.37 32.41 -4.06
C CYS A 74 4.30 33.52 -5.13
N LEU A 75 3.31 33.47 -6.03
CA LEU A 75 3.12 34.46 -7.09
C LEU A 75 2.36 35.71 -6.64
N LYS A 76 1.78 35.70 -5.43
CA LYS A 76 1.08 36.87 -4.89
C LYS A 76 2.06 37.97 -4.49
N THR A 77 1.78 39.18 -4.95
CA THR A 77 2.48 40.42 -4.57
C THR A 77 1.91 41.05 -3.31
N ASP A 78 0.62 40.80 -3.04
CA ASP A 78 -0.09 41.32 -1.88
C ASP A 78 0.15 40.45 -0.63
N LYS A 79 -0.18 40.99 0.54
CA LYS A 79 -0.09 40.23 1.80
C LYS A 79 -0.96 38.96 1.71
N PRO A 80 -0.47 37.80 2.18
CA PRO A 80 -1.26 36.57 2.19
C PRO A 80 -2.52 36.74 3.04
N THR A 81 -3.57 36.01 2.67
CA THR A 81 -4.84 36.01 3.37
C THR A 81 -5.06 34.70 4.13
N LEU A 82 -6.04 34.66 5.03
CA LEU A 82 -6.45 33.42 5.70
C LEU A 82 -6.89 32.34 4.69
N ALA A 83 -7.51 32.73 3.57
CA ALA A 83 -7.91 31.79 2.52
C ALA A 83 -6.70 31.13 1.85
N ASP A 84 -5.60 31.86 1.66
CA ASP A 84 -4.35 31.31 1.11
C ASP A 84 -3.75 30.29 2.07
N PHE A 85 -3.71 30.62 3.37
CA PHE A 85 -3.27 29.71 4.42
C PHE A 85 -4.10 28.41 4.42
N GLN A 86 -5.43 28.53 4.41
CA GLN A 86 -6.33 27.37 4.40
C GLN A 86 -6.16 26.52 3.14
N SER A 87 -5.98 27.15 1.98
CA SER A 87 -5.75 26.45 0.71
C SER A 87 -4.47 25.60 0.76
N VAL A 88 -3.34 26.20 1.16
CA VAL A 88 -2.05 25.50 1.27
C VAL A 88 -2.12 24.41 2.33
N ALA A 89 -2.70 24.69 3.49
CA ALA A 89 -2.84 23.71 4.58
C ALA A 89 -3.68 22.50 4.13
N THR A 90 -4.87 22.74 3.58
CA THR A 90 -5.80 21.67 3.19
C THR A 90 -5.23 20.80 2.07
N THR A 91 -4.66 21.42 1.03
CA THR A 91 -4.09 20.66 -0.10
C THR A 91 -2.84 19.88 0.32
N GLY A 92 -1.99 20.45 1.19
CA GLY A 92 -0.85 19.75 1.77
C GLY A 92 -1.26 18.54 2.61
N GLU A 93 -2.25 18.70 3.50
CA GLU A 93 -2.77 17.60 4.31
C GLU A 93 -3.35 16.47 3.45
N LEU A 94 -4.11 16.81 2.40
CA LEU A 94 -4.66 15.81 1.46
C LEU A 94 -3.55 15.05 0.74
N TYR A 95 -2.49 15.74 0.29
CA TYR A 95 -1.33 15.10 -0.32
C TYR A 95 -0.61 14.16 0.65
N PHE A 96 -0.31 14.60 1.87
CA PHE A 96 0.34 13.75 2.85
C PHE A 96 -0.55 12.60 3.34
N ASN A 97 -1.87 12.78 3.33
CA ASN A 97 -2.80 11.70 3.61
C ASN A 97 -2.76 10.62 2.53
N GLU A 98 -2.67 10.99 1.26
CA GLU A 98 -2.50 10.02 0.17
C GLU A 98 -1.17 9.27 0.29
N LEU A 99 -0.09 9.94 0.71
CA LEU A 99 1.17 9.25 1.02
C LEU A 99 1.00 8.22 2.15
N LYS A 100 0.20 8.53 3.19
CA LYS A 100 -0.08 7.58 4.28
C LYS A 100 -0.87 6.35 3.77
N ILE A 101 -1.86 6.56 2.92
CA ILE A 101 -2.64 5.48 2.30
C ILE A 101 -1.72 4.60 1.43
N MET A 102 -0.89 5.21 0.61
CA MET A 102 0.10 4.51 -0.22
C MET A 102 1.10 3.73 0.64
N ALA A 103 1.60 4.31 1.74
CA ALA A 103 2.50 3.65 2.66
C ALA A 103 1.86 2.43 3.36
N ALA A 104 0.60 2.54 3.79
CA ALA A 104 -0.14 1.41 4.34
C ALA A 104 -0.28 0.28 3.31
N ALA A 105 -0.59 0.60 2.05
CA ALA A 105 -0.68 -0.38 0.98
C ALA A 105 0.66 -1.11 0.72
N VAL A 106 1.80 -0.41 0.89
CA VAL A 106 3.14 -1.01 0.81
C VAL A 106 3.38 -1.98 1.98
N LEU A 107 3.06 -1.59 3.21
CA LEU A 107 3.22 -2.44 4.39
C LEU A 107 2.37 -3.72 4.30
N ASP A 108 1.15 -3.59 3.78
CA ASP A 108 0.20 -4.68 3.60
C ASP A 108 0.52 -5.58 2.38
N GLY A 109 1.53 -5.24 1.58
CA GLY A 109 1.87 -6.00 0.37
C GLY A 109 0.80 -5.92 -0.73
N ARG A 110 -0.03 -4.88 -0.73
CA ARG A 110 -1.11 -4.65 -1.71
C ARG A 110 -0.68 -3.89 -2.96
N THR A 111 0.62 -3.63 -3.06
CA THR A 111 1.27 -2.95 -4.18
C THR A 111 2.27 -3.87 -4.87
N ASP A 112 2.45 -3.68 -6.17
CA ASP A 112 3.55 -4.29 -6.92
C ASP A 112 4.93 -3.98 -6.25
N PRO A 113 5.75 -5.01 -5.95
CA PRO A 113 7.04 -4.82 -5.25
C PRO A 113 8.03 -3.91 -5.96
N ALA A 114 8.05 -3.93 -7.30
CA ALA A 114 8.95 -3.05 -8.07
C ALA A 114 8.52 -1.59 -7.92
N SER A 115 7.22 -1.30 -7.98
CA SER A 115 6.66 0.03 -7.75
C SER A 115 6.92 0.53 -6.32
N ALA A 116 6.76 -0.35 -5.33
CA ALA A 116 7.04 -0.02 -3.93
C ALA A 116 8.51 0.40 -3.75
N LYS A 117 9.45 -0.41 -4.25
CA LYS A 117 10.90 -0.16 -4.10
C LYS A 117 11.39 1.05 -4.89
N ASN A 118 10.93 1.22 -6.13
CA ASN A 118 11.53 2.18 -7.06
C ASN A 118 10.81 3.53 -7.09
N SER A 119 9.62 3.65 -6.50
CA SER A 119 8.88 4.91 -6.44
C SER A 119 8.37 5.20 -5.04
N PHE A 120 7.51 4.34 -4.47
CA PHE A 120 6.79 4.69 -3.25
C PHE A 120 7.70 4.93 -2.05
N VAL A 121 8.66 4.04 -1.80
CA VAL A 121 9.60 4.18 -0.69
C VAL A 121 10.46 5.45 -0.84
N PRO A 122 11.13 5.71 -1.99
CA PRO A 122 11.83 6.98 -2.22
C PRO A 122 10.96 8.22 -1.98
N ASP A 123 9.74 8.24 -2.50
CA ASP A 123 8.83 9.38 -2.39
C ASP A 123 8.40 9.62 -0.93
N ILE A 124 8.17 8.55 -0.16
CA ILE A 124 7.86 8.61 1.28
C ILE A 124 9.05 9.16 2.07
N VAL A 125 10.26 8.67 1.79
CA VAL A 125 11.48 9.13 2.47
C VAL A 125 11.71 10.61 2.19
N GLU A 126 11.60 11.03 0.94
CA GLU A 126 11.74 12.44 0.59
C GLU A 126 10.67 13.32 1.25
N ALA A 127 9.43 12.83 1.34
CA ALA A 127 8.38 13.56 2.03
C ALA A 127 8.67 13.74 3.53
N LEU A 128 9.17 12.71 4.21
CA LEU A 128 9.55 12.78 5.63
C LEU A 128 10.75 13.68 5.88
N GLU A 129 11.77 13.63 5.02
CA GLU A 129 13.00 14.38 5.19
C GLU A 129 12.86 15.86 4.81
N LYS A 130 12.03 16.16 3.81
CA LYS A 130 11.97 17.50 3.20
C LYS A 130 10.57 18.09 3.17
N SER A 131 9.63 17.41 2.52
CA SER A 131 8.36 18.04 2.14
C SER A 131 7.46 18.35 3.34
N ILE A 132 7.33 17.43 4.30
CA ILE A 132 6.49 17.60 5.49
C ILE A 132 7.10 18.65 6.43
N PRO A 133 8.38 18.60 6.83
CA PRO A 133 8.98 19.66 7.64
C PRO A 133 8.82 21.05 7.01
N ARG A 134 9.13 21.17 5.71
CA ARG A 134 9.03 22.43 4.97
C ARG A 134 7.59 22.94 4.84
N HIS A 135 6.61 22.04 4.79
CA HIS A 135 5.20 22.41 4.81
C HIS A 135 4.82 23.12 6.13
N TYR A 136 5.19 22.54 7.28
CA TYR A 136 4.92 23.15 8.58
C TYR A 136 5.64 24.49 8.74
N GLU A 137 6.88 24.60 8.28
CA GLU A 137 7.60 25.88 8.25
C GLU A 137 6.91 26.94 7.39
N THR A 138 6.41 26.53 6.22
CA THR A 138 5.67 27.41 5.31
C THR A 138 4.39 27.91 5.97
N LEU A 139 3.60 27.01 6.56
CA LEU A 139 2.37 27.38 7.26
C LEU A 139 2.64 28.31 8.44
N LYS A 140 3.70 28.07 9.21
CA LYS A 140 4.09 28.97 10.30
C LYS A 140 4.42 30.37 9.79
N LYS A 141 5.23 30.48 8.73
CA LYS A 141 5.56 31.78 8.11
C LYS A 141 4.32 32.49 7.59
N MET A 142 3.39 31.76 6.96
CA MET A 142 2.12 32.33 6.50
C MET A 142 1.28 32.83 7.67
N ALA A 143 1.17 32.06 8.74
CA ALA A 143 0.43 32.41 9.96
C ALA A 143 0.98 33.69 10.62
N ASP A 144 2.32 33.80 10.72
CA ASP A 144 3.00 34.99 11.23
C ASP A 144 2.69 36.23 10.38
N LEU A 145 2.65 36.09 9.04
CA LEU A 145 2.34 37.19 8.12
C LEU A 145 0.87 37.67 8.20
N ILE A 146 -0.07 36.75 8.47
CA ILE A 146 -1.49 37.09 8.62
C ILE A 146 -1.86 37.51 10.04
N GLY A 147 -0.92 37.42 11.00
CA GLY A 147 -1.16 37.72 12.40
C GLY A 147 -2.06 36.70 13.11
N ALA A 148 -2.07 35.44 12.65
CA ALA A 148 -2.83 34.36 13.25
C ALA A 148 -1.89 33.40 14.01
N PRO A 149 -2.25 32.95 15.22
CA PRO A 149 -1.45 31.94 15.92
C PRO A 149 -1.55 30.59 15.20
N TYR A 150 -0.40 29.94 14.97
CA TYR A 150 -0.33 28.58 14.43
C TYR A 150 0.67 27.73 15.21
N GLU A 151 0.18 26.64 15.77
CA GLU A 151 0.97 25.73 16.63
C GLU A 151 1.24 24.36 15.99
N GLY A 152 0.88 24.18 14.72
CA GLY A 152 1.10 22.92 14.01
C GLY A 152 2.59 22.59 13.90
N LYS A 153 2.94 21.34 14.19
CA LYS A 153 4.32 20.83 14.19
C LYS A 153 4.38 19.47 13.52
N PHE A 154 5.51 19.20 12.87
CA PHE A 154 5.84 17.87 12.41
C PHE A 154 6.07 16.94 13.62
N LYS A 155 5.13 16.04 13.86
CA LYS A 155 5.21 15.03 14.93
C LYS A 155 5.22 13.64 14.31
N ARG A 156 6.13 12.79 14.77
CA ARG A 156 6.25 11.40 14.30
C ARG A 156 4.93 10.63 14.39
N SER A 157 4.20 10.79 15.50
CA SER A 157 2.91 10.12 15.72
C SER A 157 1.88 10.37 14.62
N ASN A 158 1.93 11.52 13.95
CA ASN A 158 0.99 11.85 12.87
C ASN A 158 1.32 11.15 11.54
N TYR A 159 2.53 10.61 11.42
CA TYR A 159 3.09 10.03 10.20
C TYR A 159 3.70 8.65 10.45
N GLU A 160 3.25 7.95 11.49
CA GLU A 160 3.83 6.67 11.94
C GLU A 160 3.93 5.64 10.82
N VAL A 161 2.90 5.54 9.97
CA VAL A 161 2.87 4.64 8.81
C VAL A 161 3.97 4.97 7.79
N LEU A 162 4.26 6.25 7.56
CA LEU A 162 5.36 6.67 6.68
C LEU A 162 6.71 6.27 7.26
N PHE A 163 6.91 6.52 8.56
CA PHE A 163 8.13 6.13 9.27
C PHE A 163 8.33 4.61 9.25
N ALA A 164 7.27 3.83 9.48
CA ALA A 164 7.34 2.37 9.44
C ALA A 164 7.78 1.84 8.06
N VAL A 165 7.31 2.44 6.97
CA VAL A 165 7.79 2.09 5.62
C VAL A 165 9.26 2.48 5.44
N ALA A 166 9.63 3.70 5.81
CA ALA A 166 11.00 4.18 5.66
C ALA A 166 11.99 3.32 6.46
N GLU A 167 11.68 2.99 7.70
CA GLU A 167 12.55 2.15 8.56
C GLU A 167 12.66 0.71 8.04
N LYS A 168 11.54 0.15 7.57
CA LYS A 168 11.50 -1.23 7.06
C LYS A 168 12.22 -1.39 5.72
N TYR A 169 12.16 -0.39 4.84
CA TYR A 169 12.61 -0.53 3.45
C TYR A 169 13.76 0.38 3.04
N ALA A 170 14.11 1.40 3.84
CA ALA A 170 15.16 2.37 3.53
C ALA A 170 16.37 2.28 4.49
N SER A 171 16.70 1.08 4.99
CA SER A 171 17.67 0.77 6.05
C SER A 171 19.10 1.34 5.88
N ASN A 172 19.42 1.98 4.75
CA ASN A 172 20.70 2.66 4.48
C ASN A 172 20.62 4.21 4.52
N ARG A 173 19.49 4.83 4.89
CA ARG A 173 19.36 6.29 5.02
C ARG A 173 19.09 6.70 6.46
N THR A 174 19.89 7.63 6.99
CA THR A 174 19.71 8.21 8.32
C THR A 174 18.51 9.15 8.32
N LEU A 175 17.39 8.72 8.93
CA LEU A 175 16.21 9.56 9.14
C LEU A 175 16.48 10.61 10.25
N PRO A 176 15.84 11.80 10.20
CA PRO A 176 16.02 12.83 11.21
C PRO A 176 15.67 12.30 12.62
N PRO A 177 16.39 12.76 13.67
CA PRO A 177 16.24 12.24 15.02
C PRO A 177 14.83 12.49 15.58
N ILE A 178 14.41 11.56 16.43
CA ILE A 178 13.13 11.57 17.12
C ILE A 178 13.06 12.80 18.04
N GLY A 179 12.32 13.83 17.64
CA GLY A 179 11.98 14.94 18.53
C GLY A 179 10.95 14.48 19.56
N ALA A 180 11.37 14.38 20.82
CA ALA A 180 10.49 14.23 21.99
C ALA A 180 9.65 15.49 22.23
#